data_AF-A0A354EFW6-F1
#
_entry.id   AF-A0A354EFW6-F1
#
_cell.length_a   1.000
_cell.length_b   1.000
_cell.length_c   1.000
_cell.angle_alpha   90.00
_cell.angle_beta   90.00
_cell.angle_gamma   90.00
#
_symmetry.space_group_name_H-M   'P 1'
#
loop_
_entity.id
_entity.type
_entity.pdbx_description
1 polymer ?
#
loop_
_entity_poly.entity_id
_entity_poly.type
_entity_poly.pdbx_seq_one_letter_code
_entity_poly.pdbx_strand_id
1 'polypeptide(L)'
;MARHISPSNATNKTINAIDRKREKERYILLKNARENAAELATSLVQRLLDERIIETNSDRAVRETIENQLKKLIDMDEFDMQYKVAPIRSVSQDPNIISLYLTQFIIEDLINHPHIQDVFGDDLDVYNAVDSVLSKIRPR
;
A
#
# COMPACT_ATOMS: atom_id res chain seq x y z
N MET A 1 26.56 42.44 -11.81
CA MET A 1 25.94 41.99 -10.54
C MET A 1 25.73 40.48 -10.61
N ALA A 2 26.61 39.71 -9.99
CA ALA A 2 26.47 38.25 -9.92
C ALA A 2 25.28 37.93 -9.01
N ARG A 3 24.26 37.27 -9.57
CA ARG A 3 23.08 36.82 -8.86
C ARG A 3 23.52 35.71 -7.90
N HIS A 4 23.74 36.07 -6.64
CA HIS A 4 24.09 35.14 -5.58
C HIS A 4 22.88 34.23 -5.31
N ILE A 5 22.83 33.08 -5.98
CA ILE A 5 21.81 32.06 -5.74
C ILE A 5 22.16 31.46 -4.37
N SER A 6 21.43 31.87 -3.33
CA SER A 6 21.54 31.25 -2.02
C SER A 6 21.24 29.75 -2.15
N PRO A 7 22.18 28.85 -1.77
CA PRO A 7 21.97 27.41 -1.87
C PRO A 7 20.70 26.97 -1.14
N SER A 8 20.38 27.62 -0.02
CA SER A 8 19.20 27.35 0.81
C SER A 8 17.87 27.48 0.03
N ASN A 9 17.74 28.49 -0.82
CA ASN A 9 16.48 28.73 -1.55
C ASN A 9 16.29 27.74 -2.71
N ALA A 10 17.38 27.33 -3.36
CA ALA A 10 17.33 26.30 -4.40
C ALA A 10 17.02 24.92 -3.80
N THR A 11 17.64 24.57 -2.67
CA THR A 11 17.39 23.31 -1.95
C THR A 11 15.94 23.21 -1.45
N ASN A 12 15.41 24.28 -0.83
CA ASN A 12 14.01 24.31 -0.37
C ASN A 12 13.01 24.19 -1.53
N LYS A 13 13.30 24.79 -2.69
CA LYS A 13 12.43 24.67 -3.87
C LYS A 13 12.43 23.23 -4.40
N THR A 14 13.57 22.57 -4.42
CA THR A 14 13.71 21.17 -4.83
C THR A 14 12.97 20.23 -3.88
N ILE A 15 13.13 20.41 -2.56
CA ILE A 15 12.43 19.61 -1.54
C ILE A 15 10.91 19.75 -1.71
N ASN A 16 10.40 20.98 -1.77
CA ASN A 16 8.97 21.24 -1.95
C ASN A 16 8.41 20.63 -3.25
N ALA A 17 9.22 20.57 -4.32
CA ALA A 17 8.81 19.95 -5.58
C ALA A 17 8.73 18.42 -5.47
N ILE A 18 9.66 17.81 -4.72
CA ILE A 18 9.66 16.36 -4.44
C ILE A 18 8.44 15.98 -3.62
N ASP A 19 8.14 16.72 -2.55
CA ASP A 19 6.99 16.42 -1.67
C ASP A 19 5.66 16.51 -2.43
N ARG A 20 5.48 17.57 -3.24
CA ARG A 20 4.29 17.72 -4.09
C ARG A 20 4.17 16.60 -5.13
N LYS A 21 5.30 16.14 -5.67
CA LYS A 21 5.32 15.03 -6.63
C LYS A 21 4.87 13.73 -5.95
N ARG A 22 5.41 13.42 -4.77
CA ARG A 22 5.04 12.23 -3.98
C ARG A 22 3.56 12.25 -3.58
N GLU A 23 3.07 13.40 -3.12
CA GLU A 23 1.66 13.57 -2.76
C GLU A 23 0.75 13.32 -3.96
N LYS A 24 1.12 13.87 -5.13
CA LYS A 24 0.37 13.66 -6.37
C LYS A 24 0.40 12.19 -6.82
N GLU A 25 1.56 11.54 -6.77
CA GLU A 25 1.70 10.12 -7.11
C GLU A 25 0.86 9.25 -6.19
N ARG A 26 0.87 9.54 -4.89
CA ARG A 26 0.04 8.86 -3.90
C ARG A 26 -1.45 9.02 -4.22
N TYR A 27 -1.91 10.24 -4.50
CA TYR A 27 -3.30 10.49 -4.86
C TYR A 27 -3.73 9.71 -6.11
N ILE A 28 -2.89 9.69 -7.15
CA ILE A 28 -3.14 8.91 -8.37
C ILE A 28 -3.24 7.42 -8.04
N LEU A 29 -2.34 6.92 -7.20
CA LEU A 29 -2.32 5.52 -6.82
C LEU A 29 -3.57 5.12 -6.03
N LEU A 30 -4.00 5.95 -5.07
CA LEU A 30 -5.24 5.73 -4.30
C LEU A 30 -6.47 5.72 -5.21
N LYS A 31 -6.53 6.64 -6.17
CA LYS A 31 -7.60 6.67 -7.17
C LYS A 31 -7.61 5.39 -8.02
N ASN A 32 -6.46 5.00 -8.54
CA ASN A 32 -6.33 3.78 -9.35
C ASN A 32 -6.67 2.52 -8.53
N ALA A 33 -6.28 2.47 -7.25
CA ALA A 33 -6.62 1.38 -6.35
C ALA A 33 -8.15 1.23 -6.18
N ARG A 34 -8.86 2.35 -5.99
CA ARG A 34 -10.33 2.34 -5.89
C ARG A 34 -11.00 1.94 -7.21
N GLU A 35 -10.54 2.49 -8.34
CA GLU A 35 -11.14 2.24 -9.66
C GLU A 35 -10.96 0.79 -10.13
N ASN A 36 -9.84 0.15 -9.74
CA ASN A 36 -9.51 -1.23 -10.13
C ASN A 36 -9.67 -2.22 -8.96
N ALA A 37 -10.40 -1.85 -7.91
CA ALA A 37 -10.42 -2.59 -6.64
C ALA A 37 -10.78 -4.08 -6.79
N ALA A 38 -11.76 -4.41 -7.62
CA ALA A 38 -12.20 -5.79 -7.82
C ALA A 38 -11.14 -6.66 -8.52
N GLU A 39 -10.47 -6.12 -9.54
CA GLU A 39 -9.39 -6.80 -10.28
C GLU A 39 -8.14 -6.95 -9.40
N LEU A 40 -7.80 -5.89 -8.66
CA LEU A 40 -6.69 -5.89 -7.70
C LEU A 40 -6.93 -6.88 -6.56
N ALA A 41 -8.14 -6.91 -5.98
CA ALA A 41 -8.48 -7.87 -4.93
C ALA A 41 -8.39 -9.31 -5.44
N THR A 42 -8.87 -9.57 -6.66
CA THR A 42 -8.75 -10.88 -7.29
C THR A 42 -7.28 -11.29 -7.48
N SER A 43 -6.48 -10.40 -8.05
CA SER A 43 -5.05 -10.65 -8.28
C SER A 43 -4.27 -10.80 -6.98
N LEU A 44 -4.61 -10.03 -5.95
CA LEU A 44 -3.95 -10.06 -4.66
C LEU A 44 -4.28 -11.35 -3.90
N VAL A 45 -5.55 -11.75 -3.82
CA VAL A 45 -5.91 -13.02 -3.17
C VAL A 45 -5.26 -14.20 -3.88
N GLN A 46 -5.24 -14.21 -5.22
CA GLN A 46 -4.55 -15.25 -5.96
C GLN A 46 -3.05 -15.30 -5.61
N ARG A 47 -2.37 -14.14 -5.61
CA ARG A 47 -0.95 -14.04 -5.22
C ARG A 47 -0.70 -14.57 -3.81
N LEU A 48 -1.53 -14.20 -2.84
CA LEU A 48 -1.39 -14.62 -1.44
C LEU A 48 -1.58 -16.14 -1.27
N LEU A 49 -2.48 -16.75 -2.06
CA LEU A 49 -2.68 -18.21 -2.07
C LEU A 49 -1.51 -18.93 -2.74
N ASP A 50 -1.06 -18.44 -3.89
CA ASP A 50 0.04 -19.03 -4.65
C ASP A 50 1.36 -19.03 -3.86
N GLU A 51 1.62 -17.96 -3.11
CA GLU A 51 2.80 -17.83 -2.24
C GLU A 51 2.59 -18.43 -0.84
N ARG A 52 1.42 -19.04 -0.59
CA ARG A 52 1.04 -19.64 0.71
C ARG A 52 1.15 -18.67 1.89
N ILE A 53 0.86 -17.41 1.65
CA ILE A 53 0.77 -16.36 2.68
C ILE A 53 -0.55 -16.45 3.43
N ILE A 54 -1.63 -16.91 2.79
CA ILE A 54 -2.91 -17.14 3.47
C ILE A 54 -3.42 -18.55 3.20
N GLU A 55 -4.12 -19.10 4.18
CA GLU A 55 -4.98 -20.26 4.02
C GLU A 55 -6.42 -19.86 4.35
N THR A 56 -7.38 -20.20 3.48
CA THR A 56 -8.78 -19.77 3.62
C THR A 56 -9.74 -20.85 3.17
N ASN A 57 -10.94 -20.86 3.77
CA ASN A 57 -12.06 -21.68 3.31
C ASN A 57 -13.00 -20.93 2.35
N SER A 58 -12.73 -19.66 2.02
CA SER A 58 -13.56 -18.86 1.12
C SER A 58 -12.78 -17.71 0.46
N ASP A 59 -12.18 -18.00 -0.69
CA ASP A 59 -11.50 -17.01 -1.54
C ASP A 59 -12.40 -15.83 -1.92
N ARG A 60 -13.72 -16.07 -2.05
CA ARG A 60 -14.69 -15.04 -2.36
C ARG A 60 -14.80 -14.02 -1.22
N ALA A 61 -14.91 -14.49 0.01
CA ALA A 61 -15.06 -13.61 1.17
C ALA A 61 -13.79 -12.77 1.40
N VAL A 62 -12.61 -13.37 1.21
CA VAL A 62 -11.34 -12.63 1.31
C VAL A 62 -11.23 -11.56 0.21
N ARG A 63 -11.62 -11.88 -1.03
CA ARG A 63 -11.64 -10.89 -2.13
C ARG A 63 -12.59 -9.73 -1.86
N GLU A 64 -13.81 -10.01 -1.40
CA GLU A 64 -14.78 -8.97 -1.02
C GLU A 64 -14.21 -8.05 0.08
N THR A 65 -13.55 -8.64 1.09
CA THR A 65 -12.90 -7.91 2.17
C THR A 65 -11.76 -7.01 1.67
N ILE A 66 -10.85 -7.52 0.85
CA ILE A 66 -9.73 -6.75 0.30
C ILE A 66 -10.24 -5.65 -0.66
N GLU A 67 -11.22 -5.94 -1.50
CA GLU A 67 -11.85 -4.96 -2.39
C GLU A 67 -12.43 -3.79 -1.60
N ASN A 68 -13.10 -4.07 -0.48
CA ASN A 68 -13.63 -3.04 0.41
C ASN A 68 -12.53 -2.17 1.03
N GLN A 69 -11.37 -2.74 1.38
CA GLN A 69 -10.23 -1.96 1.87
C GLN A 69 -9.68 -1.03 0.78
N LEU A 70 -9.45 -1.55 -0.42
CA LEU A 70 -8.98 -0.78 -1.58
C LEU A 70 -9.92 0.40 -1.90
N LYS A 71 -11.23 0.21 -1.77
CA LYS A 71 -12.22 1.27 -2.00
C LYS A 71 -12.18 2.38 -0.95
N LYS A 72 -11.97 2.04 0.32
CA LYS A 72 -11.98 2.98 1.45
C LYS A 72 -10.67 3.75 1.62
N LEU A 73 -9.58 3.22 1.09
CA LEU A 73 -8.23 3.76 1.26
C LEU A 73 -8.08 5.24 0.89
N ILE A 74 -8.77 5.70 -0.16
CA ILE A 74 -8.71 7.11 -0.59
C ILE A 74 -9.38 8.08 0.38
N ASP A 75 -10.31 7.58 1.19
CA ASP A 75 -11.06 8.37 2.17
C ASP A 75 -10.45 8.28 3.58
N MET A 76 -9.32 7.55 3.73
CA MET A 76 -8.63 7.42 5.01
C MET A 76 -7.84 8.68 5.34
N ASP A 77 -7.96 9.15 6.57
CA ASP A 77 -7.19 10.27 7.08
C ASP A 77 -5.69 9.95 7.13
N GLU A 78 -4.86 10.96 6.88
CA GLU A 78 -3.41 10.78 6.84
C GLU A 78 -2.86 10.24 8.17
N PHE A 79 -3.39 10.71 9.29
CA PHE A 79 -2.98 10.25 10.60
C PHE A 79 -3.26 8.75 10.80
N ASP A 80 -4.47 8.30 10.43
CA ASP A 80 -4.85 6.90 10.56
C ASP A 80 -4.01 6.01 9.65
N MET A 81 -3.72 6.46 8.43
CA MET A 81 -2.82 5.77 7.52
C MET A 81 -1.43 5.60 8.15
N GLN A 82 -0.82 6.70 8.60
CA GLN A 82 0.52 6.69 9.18
C GLN A 82 0.57 5.86 10.47
N TYR A 83 -0.48 5.93 11.29
CA TYR A 83 -0.59 5.14 12.50
C TYR A 83 -0.66 3.65 12.19
N LYS A 84 -1.50 3.26 11.22
CA LYS A 84 -1.64 1.85 10.81
C LYS A 84 -0.32 1.28 10.29
N VAL A 85 0.41 2.02 9.45
CA VAL A 85 1.67 1.49 8.85
C VAL A 85 2.90 1.63 9.74
N ALA A 86 2.80 2.34 10.87
CA ALA A 86 3.93 2.64 11.75
C ALA A 86 4.77 1.41 12.15
N PRO A 87 4.19 0.23 12.46
CA PRO A 87 4.95 -0.95 12.87
C PRO A 87 5.91 -1.48 11.79
N ILE A 88 5.53 -1.40 10.52
CA ILE A 88 6.26 -2.01 9.38
C ILE A 88 6.88 -0.99 8.42
N ARG A 89 6.91 0.30 8.80
CA ARG A 89 7.39 1.40 7.94
C ARG A 89 8.81 1.23 7.40
N SER A 90 9.62 0.37 8.01
CA SER A 90 11.01 0.08 7.63
C SER A 90 11.21 -1.29 6.98
N VAL A 91 10.12 -1.96 6.56
CA VAL A 91 10.20 -3.29 5.92
C VAL A 91 10.96 -3.25 4.59
N SER A 92 10.98 -2.11 3.91
CA SER A 92 11.73 -1.87 2.68
C SER A 92 12.35 -0.46 2.68
N GLN A 93 13.32 -0.21 1.78
CA GLN A 93 14.05 1.07 1.72
C GLN A 93 13.19 2.26 1.24
N ASP A 94 12.27 2.02 0.31
CA ASP A 94 11.33 3.02 -0.22
C ASP A 94 9.95 2.39 -0.39
N PRO A 95 9.27 2.08 0.73
CA PRO A 95 8.07 1.28 0.70
C PRO A 95 6.88 2.09 0.19
N ASN A 96 6.00 1.43 -0.56
CA ASN A 96 4.76 2.04 -0.99
C ASN A 96 3.73 2.06 0.15
N ILE A 97 3.22 3.24 0.50
CA ILE A 97 2.32 3.42 1.64
C ILE A 97 1.04 2.57 1.56
N ILE A 98 0.49 2.37 0.35
CA ILE A 98 -0.71 1.54 0.16
C ILE A 98 -0.37 0.06 0.34
N SER A 99 0.80 -0.37 -0.14
CA SER A 99 1.29 -1.73 0.05
C SER A 99 1.59 -2.02 1.52
N LEU A 100 2.19 -1.06 2.24
CA LEU A 100 2.33 -1.13 3.69
C LEU A 100 0.97 -1.27 4.38
N TYR A 101 0.00 -0.43 4.02
CA TYR A 101 -1.33 -0.50 4.64
C TYR A 101 -1.96 -1.89 4.47
N LEU A 102 -1.98 -2.43 3.24
CA LEU A 102 -2.54 -3.75 2.99
C LEU A 102 -1.75 -4.87 3.66
N THR A 103 -0.41 -4.73 3.75
CA THR A 103 0.44 -5.66 4.50
C THR A 103 0.01 -5.69 5.97
N GLN A 104 -0.13 -4.53 6.61
CA GLN A 104 -0.60 -4.45 7.99
C GLN A 104 -2.01 -4.98 8.15
N PHE A 105 -2.91 -4.66 7.21
CA PHE A 105 -4.26 -5.18 7.21
C PHE A 105 -4.29 -6.71 7.15
N ILE A 106 -3.45 -7.33 6.31
CA ILE A 106 -3.36 -8.78 6.20
C ILE A 106 -2.87 -9.40 7.52
N ILE A 107 -1.83 -8.83 8.12
CA ILE A 107 -1.17 -9.39 9.30
C ILE A 107 -2.00 -9.18 10.57
N GLU A 108 -2.66 -8.03 10.73
CA GLU A 108 -3.38 -7.68 11.97
C GLU A 108 -4.88 -7.94 11.92
N ASP A 109 -5.53 -7.64 10.80
CA ASP A 109 -6.99 -7.64 10.72
C ASP A 109 -7.50 -8.89 10.01
N LEU A 110 -6.91 -9.23 8.86
CA LEU A 110 -7.35 -10.34 8.03
C LEU A 110 -7.16 -11.67 8.74
N ILE A 111 -6.09 -11.83 9.54
CA ILE A 111 -5.87 -13.03 10.36
C ILE A 111 -7.07 -13.38 11.27
N ASN A 112 -7.87 -12.37 11.67
CA ASN A 112 -9.06 -12.54 12.50
C ASN A 112 -10.36 -12.72 11.71
N HIS A 113 -10.29 -12.74 10.38
CA HIS A 113 -11.46 -12.88 9.53
C HIS A 113 -12.05 -14.31 9.60
N PRO A 114 -13.37 -14.51 9.70
CA PRO A 114 -13.97 -15.83 9.95
C PRO A 114 -13.67 -16.93 8.91
N HIS A 115 -13.27 -16.52 7.71
CA HIS A 115 -12.91 -17.42 6.62
C HIS A 115 -11.40 -17.66 6.48
N ILE A 116 -10.57 -16.99 7.27
CA ILE A 116 -9.13 -17.21 7.29
C ILE A 116 -8.84 -18.35 8.27
N GLN A 117 -8.07 -19.32 7.81
CA GLN A 117 -7.59 -20.44 8.61
C GLN A 117 -6.24 -20.11 9.21
N ASP A 118 -5.34 -19.51 8.42
CA ASP A 118 -4.02 -19.06 8.89
C ASP A 118 -3.42 -17.98 7.96
N VAL A 119 -2.43 -17.25 8.49
CA VAL A 119 -1.61 -16.27 7.76
C VAL A 119 -0.14 -16.57 8.05
N PHE A 120 0.65 -16.75 6.99
CA PHE A 120 2.06 -17.14 7.04
C PHE A 120 2.98 -16.09 6.39
N GLY A 121 4.29 -16.24 6.62
CA GLY A 121 5.32 -15.35 6.10
C GLY A 121 5.73 -14.27 7.10
N ASP A 122 6.90 -13.68 6.89
CA ASP A 122 7.29 -12.48 7.63
C ASP A 122 6.75 -11.20 6.98
N ASP A 123 6.91 -10.05 7.64
CA ASP A 123 6.42 -8.76 7.14
C ASP A 123 6.94 -8.46 5.72
N LEU A 124 8.16 -8.87 5.40
CA LEU A 124 8.80 -8.62 4.10
C LEU A 124 8.22 -9.54 3.02
N ASP A 125 7.97 -10.81 3.33
CA ASP A 125 7.30 -11.75 2.42
C ASP A 125 5.91 -11.22 2.03
N VAL A 126 5.10 -10.86 3.04
CA VAL A 126 3.76 -10.30 2.81
C VAL A 126 3.83 -8.99 2.02
N TYR A 127 4.75 -8.09 2.38
CA TYR A 127 4.95 -6.84 1.66
C TYR A 127 5.30 -7.06 0.19
N ASN A 128 6.23 -7.98 -0.10
CA ASN A 128 6.66 -8.26 -1.47
C ASN A 128 5.51 -8.83 -2.32
N ALA A 129 4.71 -9.72 -1.75
CA ALA A 129 3.53 -10.27 -2.41
C ALA A 129 2.53 -9.17 -2.77
N VAL A 130 2.20 -8.29 -1.81
CA VAL A 130 1.29 -7.15 -2.00
C VAL A 130 1.84 -6.18 -3.06
N ASP A 131 3.11 -5.78 -2.92
CA ASP A 131 3.71 -4.77 -3.81
C ASP A 131 3.88 -5.30 -5.25
N SER A 132 4.07 -6.61 -5.44
CA SER A 132 4.10 -7.23 -6.77
C SER A 132 2.79 -7.03 -7.56
N VAL A 133 1.67 -6.85 -6.86
CA VAL A 133 0.35 -6.58 -7.45
C VAL A 133 0.13 -5.08 -7.60
N LEU A 134 0.37 -4.29 -6.55
CA LEU A 134 0.07 -2.85 -6.56
C LEU A 134 1.07 -2.03 -7.38
N SER A 135 2.30 -2.50 -7.56
CA SER A 135 3.28 -1.83 -8.42
C SER A 135 2.79 -1.63 -9.86
N LYS A 136 1.87 -2.49 -10.34
CA LYS A 136 1.30 -2.41 -11.70
C LYS A 136 0.43 -1.18 -11.95
N ILE A 137 -0.14 -0.58 -10.90
CA ILE A 137 -1.00 0.62 -11.01
C ILE A 137 -0.25 1.92 -10.72
N ARG A 138 1.07 1.86 -10.46
CA ARG A 138 1.89 3.04 -10.24
C ARG A 138 2.02 3.87 -11.52
N PRO A 139 1.92 5.22 -11.43
CA PRO A 139 2.23 6.08 -12.57
C PRO A 139 3.70 5.90 -12.98
N ARG A 140 3.94 5.84 -14.30
CA ARG A 140 5.29 5.76 -14.90
C ARG A 140 5.97 7.12 -14.98
#